data_AF-A0A3M0SUB8-F1
#
_entry.id   AF-A0A3M0SUB8-F1
#
_cell.length_a   1.000
_cell.length_b   1.000
_cell.length_c   1.000
_cell.angle_alpha   90.00
_cell.angle_beta   90.00
_cell.angle_gamma   90.00
#
_symmetry.space_group_name_H-M   'P 1'
#
loop_
_entity.id
_entity.type
_entity.pdbx_description
1 polymer ?
#
loop_
_entity_poly.entity_id
_entity_poly.type
_entity_poly.pdbx_seq_one_letter_code
_entity_poly.pdbx_strand_id
1 'polypeptide(L)'
;MAMAVASITNGIYHKFLVKEKDKDERNIAIENRAKAKAFDIMEIVFGILVISYVFLRVNLLTIFLAIAAYLVIFASYMVSFSKYHKEM
;
A
#
# COMPACT_ATOMS: atom_id res chain seq x y z
N MET A 1 3.93 34.72 36.87
CA MET A 1 4.85 34.25 35.80
C MET A 1 4.56 32.82 35.33
N ALA A 2 4.26 31.86 36.20
CA ALA A 2 3.99 30.46 35.80
C ALA A 2 2.84 30.27 34.79
N MET A 3 1.75 31.04 34.90
CA MET A 3 0.61 30.94 33.96
C MET A 3 0.93 31.39 32.53
N ALA A 4 1.84 32.36 32.36
CA ALA A 4 2.24 32.83 31.03
C ALA A 4 3.13 31.81 30.32
N VAL A 5 3.98 31.11 31.06
CA VAL A 5 4.81 30.03 30.51
C VAL A 5 3.94 28.85 30.07
N ALA A 6 2.90 28.51 30.85
CA ALA A 6 1.97 27.43 30.54
C ALA A 6 1.11 27.68 29.28
N SER A 7 0.73 28.94 29.01
CA SER A 7 -0.04 29.27 27.80
C SER A 7 0.84 29.23 26.54
N ILE A 8 2.09 29.70 26.66
CA ILE A 8 3.07 29.67 25.57
C ILE A 8 3.45 28.23 25.23
N THR A 9 3.69 27.39 26.24
CA THR A 9 3.99 25.97 26.01
C THR A 9 2.80 25.25 25.37
N ASN A 10 1.56 25.43 25.86
CA ASN A 10 0.39 24.82 25.21
C ASN A 10 0.19 25.25 23.75
N GLY A 11 0.45 26.52 23.42
CA GLY A 11 0.38 27.00 22.03
C GLY A 11 1.44 26.37 21.12
N ILE A 12 2.67 26.19 21.63
CA ILE A 12 3.77 25.52 20.90
C ILE A 12 3.47 24.02 20.76
N TYR A 13 3.00 23.37 21.82
CA TYR A 13 2.61 21.95 21.79
C TYR A 13 1.49 21.72 20.79
N HIS A 14 0.45 22.55 20.76
CA HIS A 14 -0.64 22.39 19.80
C HIS A 14 -0.15 22.59 18.35
N LYS A 15 0.72 23.56 18.09
CA LYS A 15 1.24 23.85 16.75
C LYS A 15 2.22 22.78 16.24
N PHE A 16 3.02 22.16 17.11
CA PHE A 16 3.94 21.08 16.73
C PHE A 16 3.26 19.71 16.70
N LEU A 17 2.43 19.35 17.69
CA LEU A 17 1.76 18.03 17.78
C LEU A 17 0.59 17.87 16.81
N VAL A 18 -0.16 18.94 16.50
CA VAL A 18 -1.22 18.87 15.47
C VAL A 18 -0.60 18.74 14.09
N LYS A 19 0.53 19.42 13.84
CA LYS A 19 1.27 19.32 12.59
C LYS A 19 1.87 17.93 12.33
N GLU A 20 2.08 17.14 13.39
CA GLU A 20 2.50 15.74 13.30
C GLU A 20 1.31 14.77 13.11
N LYS A 21 0.13 15.11 13.62
CA LYS A 21 -1.10 14.29 13.49
C LYS A 21 -1.84 14.52 12.18
N ASP A 22 -1.71 15.69 11.59
CA ASP A 22 -2.12 15.94 10.21
C ASP A 22 -1.14 15.19 9.30
N LYS A 23 -1.41 13.91 9.06
CA LYS A 23 -0.92 13.23 7.87
C LYS A 23 -1.45 14.02 6.68
N ASP A 24 -0.66 15.01 6.28
CA ASP A 24 -0.91 15.93 5.19
C ASP A 24 -1.49 15.12 4.02
N GLU A 25 -2.63 15.52 3.44
CA GLU A 25 -3.30 14.74 2.37
C GLU A 25 -2.33 14.37 1.24
N ARG A 26 -1.32 15.22 1.04
CA ARG A 26 -0.17 14.99 0.16
C ARG A 26 0.65 13.77 0.52
N ASN A 27 0.95 13.55 1.80
CA ASN A 27 1.71 12.38 2.26
C ASN A 27 0.92 11.08 2.00
N ILE A 28 -0.39 11.10 2.22
CA ILE A 28 -1.29 9.98 1.89
C ILE A 28 -1.33 9.74 0.38
N ALA A 29 -1.41 10.80 -0.43
CA ALA A 29 -1.38 10.69 -1.89
C ALA A 29 -0.04 10.13 -2.41
N ILE A 30 1.09 10.54 -1.83
CA ILE A 30 2.42 10.00 -2.17
C ILE A 30 2.51 8.52 -1.76
N GLU A 31 2.05 8.17 -0.56
CA GLU A 31 2.04 6.79 -0.06
C GLU A 31 1.19 5.88 -0.96
N ASN A 32 -0.02 6.32 -1.32
CA ASN A 32 -0.90 5.56 -2.22
C ASN A 32 -0.29 5.36 -3.60
N ARG A 33 0.35 6.39 -4.17
CA ARG A 33 1.08 6.29 -5.45
C ARG A 33 2.27 5.34 -5.35
N ALA A 34 3.02 5.38 -4.26
CA ALA A 34 4.14 4.48 -4.03
C ALA A 34 3.68 3.03 -3.92
N LYS A 35 2.59 2.76 -3.18
CA LYS A 35 1.97 1.43 -3.06
C LYS A 35 1.45 0.90 -4.40
N ALA A 36 0.78 1.74 -5.19
CA ALA A 36 0.31 1.36 -6.52
C ALA A 36 1.48 0.94 -7.43
N LYS A 37 2.55 1.74 -7.48
CA LYS A 37 3.73 1.41 -8.28
C LYS A 37 4.45 0.15 -7.78
N ALA A 38 4.49 -0.07 -6.46
CA ALA A 38 5.05 -1.30 -5.89
C ALA A 38 4.21 -2.53 -6.27
N PHE A 39 2.89 -2.39 -6.36
CA PHE A 39 1.98 -3.44 -6.82
C PHE A 39 2.21 -3.81 -8.29
N ASP A 40 2.36 -2.83 -9.18
CA ASP A 40 2.69 -3.08 -10.59
C ASP A 40 4.00 -3.87 -10.74
N ILE A 41 5.02 -3.52 -9.95
CA ILE A 41 6.31 -4.24 -9.93
C ILE A 41 6.14 -5.63 -9.34
N MET A 42 5.37 -5.78 -8.26
CA MET A 42 5.09 -7.07 -7.63
C MET A 42 4.47 -8.04 -8.64
N GLU A 43 3.55 -7.58 -9.50
CA GLU A 43 2.91 -8.38 -10.52
C GLU A 43 3.92 -8.95 -11.53
N ILE A 44 4.82 -8.09 -12.03
CA ILE A 44 5.89 -8.49 -12.96
C ILE A 44 6.83 -9.50 -12.31
N VAL A 45 7.27 -9.23 -11.07
CA VAL A 45 8.18 -10.11 -10.33
C VAL A 45 7.53 -11.47 -10.07
N PHE A 46 6.24 -11.50 -9.73
CA PHE A 46 5.51 -12.75 -9.52
C PHE A 46 5.39 -13.56 -10.82
N GLY A 47 5.15 -12.90 -11.95
CA GLY A 47 5.15 -13.55 -13.27
C GLY A 47 6.49 -14.21 -13.60
N ILE A 48 7.60 -13.49 -13.38
CA ILE A 48 8.96 -14.04 -13.57
C ILE A 48 9.21 -15.25 -12.65
N LEU A 49 8.70 -15.20 -11.41
CA LEU A 49 8.84 -16.29 -10.45
C LEU A 49 8.09 -17.56 -10.89
N VAL A 50 6.87 -17.42 -11.40
CA VAL A 50 6.10 -18.55 -11.98
C VAL A 50 6.84 -19.14 -13.17
N ILE A 51 7.36 -18.31 -14.08
CA ILE A 51 8.17 -18.77 -15.23
C ILE A 51 9.40 -19.52 -14.72
N SER A 52 10.09 -19.00 -13.70
CA SER A 52 11.26 -19.65 -13.11
C SER A 52 10.94 -21.04 -12.55
N TYR A 53 9.77 -21.24 -11.93
CA TYR A 53 9.33 -22.57 -11.47
C TYR A 53 9.14 -23.58 -12.60
N VAL A 54 8.70 -23.12 -13.78
CA VAL A 54 8.61 -23.97 -14.98
C VAL A 54 10.01 -24.39 -15.43
N PHE A 55 10.96 -23.46 -15.48
CA PHE A 55 12.36 -23.75 -15.85
C PHE A 55 13.04 -24.70 -14.85
N LEU A 56 12.76 -24.56 -13.57
CA LEU A 56 13.27 -25.42 -12.50
C LEU A 56 12.62 -26.82 -12.47
N ARG A 57 11.69 -27.11 -13.39
CA ARG A 57 10.93 -28.38 -13.43
C ARG A 57 10.30 -28.74 -12.08
N VAL A 58 9.81 -27.73 -11.37
CA VAL A 58 9.11 -27.91 -10.09
C VAL A 58 7.83 -28.72 -10.33
N ASN A 59 7.34 -29.40 -9.29
CA ASN A 59 6.09 -30.15 -9.34
C ASN A 59 4.95 -29.31 -9.94
N LEU A 60 4.22 -29.88 -10.90
CA LEU A 60 3.05 -29.29 -11.56
C LEU A 60 2.03 -28.74 -10.57
N LEU A 61 1.79 -29.45 -9.46
CA LEU A 61 0.87 -28.98 -8.41
C LEU A 61 1.31 -27.64 -7.81
N THR A 62 2.61 -27.46 -7.58
CA THR A 62 3.17 -26.21 -7.03
C THR A 62 3.01 -25.06 -8.01
N ILE A 63 3.26 -25.31 -9.30
CA ILE A 63 3.08 -24.29 -10.35
C ILE A 63 1.62 -23.90 -10.46
N PHE A 64 0.70 -24.87 -10.43
CA PHE A 64 -0.74 -24.63 -10.48
C PHE A 64 -1.23 -23.80 -9.28
N LEU A 65 -0.72 -24.12 -8.08
CA LEU A 65 -1.05 -23.37 -6.87
C LEU A 65 -0.51 -21.94 -6.92
N ALA A 66 0.69 -21.72 -7.46
CA ALA A 66 1.27 -20.39 -7.63
C ALA A 66 0.45 -19.55 -8.62
N ILE A 67 0.02 -20.12 -9.74
CA ILE A 67 -0.85 -19.46 -10.71
C ILE A 67 -2.22 -19.16 -10.09
N ALA A 68 -2.81 -20.09 -9.33
CA ALA A 68 -4.07 -19.86 -8.64
C ALA A 68 -3.96 -18.70 -7.64
N ALA A 69 -2.88 -18.62 -6.87
CA ALA A 69 -2.63 -17.50 -5.96
C ALA A 69 -2.51 -16.17 -6.71
N TYR A 70 -1.79 -16.15 -7.84
CA TYR A 70 -1.68 -14.96 -8.70
C TYR A 70 -3.05 -14.48 -9.20
N LEU A 71 -3.89 -15.40 -9.66
CA LEU A 71 -5.25 -15.08 -10.11
C LEU A 71 -6.13 -14.55 -8.98
N VAL A 72 -6.02 -15.08 -7.77
CA VAL A 72 -6.78 -14.57 -6.61
C VAL A 72 -6.40 -13.13 -6.29
N ILE A 73 -5.11 -12.79 -6.33
CA ILE A 73 -4.62 -11.42 -6.14
C ILE A 73 -5.20 -10.51 -7.22
N PHE A 74 -5.12 -10.91 -8.50
CA PHE A 74 -5.63 -10.13 -9.62
C PHE A 74 -7.16 -9.95 -9.55
N ALA A 75 -7.90 -11.01 -9.19
CA ALA A 75 -9.34 -10.94 -9.01
C ALA A 75 -9.73 -9.99 -7.87
N SER A 76 -9.02 -10.04 -6.74
CA SER A 76 -9.26 -9.12 -5.61
C SER A 76 -9.02 -7.66 -5.99
N TYR A 77 -7.98 -7.41 -6.81
CA TYR A 77 -7.71 -6.09 -7.38
C TYR A 77 -8.83 -5.65 -8.31
N MET A 78 -9.25 -6.50 -9.26
CA MET A 78 -10.30 -6.18 -10.22
C MET A 78 -11.64 -5.89 -9.54
N VAL A 79 -12.02 -6.66 -8.51
CA VAL A 79 -13.23 -6.42 -7.71
C VAL A 79 -13.13 -5.09 -6.97
N SER A 80 -11.99 -4.81 -6.34
CA SER A 80 -11.77 -3.54 -5.64
C SER A 80 -11.82 -2.36 -6.62
N PHE A 81 -11.14 -2.47 -7.75
CA PHE A 81 -11.13 -1.46 -8.81
C PHE A 81 -12.55 -1.19 -9.34
N SER A 82 -13.31 -2.25 -9.65
CA SER A 82 -14.70 -2.15 -10.11
C SER A 82 -15.60 -1.48 -9.06
N LYS A 83 -15.42 -1.81 -7.78
CA LYS A 83 -16.18 -1.19 -6.68
C LYS A 83 -15.88 0.30 -6.56
N TYR A 84 -14.59 0.68 -6.51
CA TYR A 84 -14.19 2.08 -6.40
C TYR A 84 -14.54 2.91 -7.64
N HIS A 85 -14.54 2.29 -8.83
CA HIS A 85 -14.97 2.95 -10.06
C HIS A 85 -16.49 3.18 -10.12
N LYS A 86 -17.28 2.45 -9.32
CA LYS A 86 -18.73 2.62 -9.22
C LYS A 86 -19.14 3.62 -8.13
N GLU A 87 -18.27 3.85 -7.15
CA GLU A 87 -18.48 4.80 -6.04
C GLU A 87 -17.97 6.23 -6.34
N MET A 88 -17.19 6.41 -7.40
CA MET A 88 -16.75 7.72 -7.94
C MET A 88 -17.47 8.06 -9.25
#